data_AF-A0AAE1RF04-F1
#
_entry.id   AF-A0AAE1RF04-F1
#
_cell.length_a   1.000
_cell.length_b   1.000
_cell.length_c   1.000
_cell.angle_alpha   90.00
_cell.angle_beta   90.00
_cell.angle_gamma   90.00
#
_symmetry.space_group_name_H-M   'P 1'
#
loop_
_entity.id
_entity.type
_entity.pdbx_description
1 polymer ?
#
loop_
_entity_poly.entity_id
_entity_poly.type
_entity_poly.pdbx_seq_one_letter_code
_entity_poly.pdbx_strand_id
1 'polypeptide(L)'
;MVPISKWEDLTDEEEVIEALQEVYGDDVEKLDLQVGLHAEKKIKGFAISETAFFIFLLIASRRLEADRFFITDFNARTYTEKGFEWVISMHEPTQRKASNGLTRQRH
;
A
#
# COMPACT_ATOMS: atom_id res chain seq x y z
N MET A 1 6.87 16.62 4.92
CA MET A 1 5.46 17.01 5.15
C MET A 1 5.48 18.28 5.98
N VAL A 2 4.60 19.23 5.67
CA VAL A 2 4.47 20.46 6.45
C VAL A 2 3.60 20.14 7.67
N PRO A 3 4.02 20.45 8.90
CA PRO A 3 3.18 20.22 10.08
C PRO A 3 1.95 21.12 10.04
N ILE A 4 0.86 20.66 10.66
CA ILE A 4 -0.35 21.48 10.85
C ILE A 4 -0.10 22.54 11.92
N SER A 5 -0.75 23.69 11.79
CA SER A 5 -0.69 24.78 12.77
C SER A 5 -2.03 25.06 13.44
N LYS A 6 -3.11 24.50 12.88
CA LYS A 6 -4.51 24.61 13.31
C LYS A 6 -5.31 23.43 12.74
N TRP A 7 -6.51 23.19 13.26
CA TRP A 7 -7.31 22.01 12.91
C TRP A 7 -7.79 21.99 11.45
N GLU A 8 -8.02 23.17 10.86
CA GLU A 8 -8.43 23.31 9.45
C GLU A 8 -7.31 22.93 8.48
N ASP A 9 -6.06 22.83 8.94
CA ASP A 9 -4.96 22.31 8.11
C ASP A 9 -5.06 20.77 7.97
N LEU A 10 -5.77 20.10 8.89
CA LEU A 10 -5.91 18.63 8.93
C LEU A 10 -7.15 18.13 8.16
N THR A 11 -8.29 18.82 8.32
CA THR A 11 -9.57 18.42 7.74
C THR A 11 -10.47 19.62 7.48
N ASP A 12 -11.41 19.49 6.54
CA ASP A 12 -12.46 20.50 6.27
C ASP A 12 -13.80 20.13 6.94
N GLU A 13 -13.86 19.03 7.70
CA GLU A 13 -15.08 18.54 8.35
C GLU A 13 -15.31 19.26 9.69
N GLU A 14 -16.30 20.16 9.73
CA GLU A 14 -16.60 21.00 10.91
C GLU A 14 -16.87 20.18 12.17
N GLU A 15 -17.67 19.10 12.07
CA GLU A 15 -17.97 18.21 13.20
C GLU A 15 -16.69 17.55 13.77
N VAL A 16 -15.70 17.25 12.92
CA VAL A 16 -14.42 16.67 13.35
C VAL A 16 -13.55 17.73 14.02
N ILE A 17 -13.50 18.95 13.46
CA ILE A 17 -12.76 20.07 14.06
C ILE A 17 -13.29 20.38 15.46
N GLU A 18 -14.61 20.47 15.63
CA GLU A 18 -15.23 20.70 16.93
C GLU A 18 -14.87 19.61 17.94
N ALA A 19 -14.92 18.33 17.54
CA ALA A 19 -14.55 17.22 18.40
C ALA A 19 -13.05 17.24 18.77
N LEU A 20 -12.17 17.61 17.83
CA LEU A 20 -10.73 17.76 18.10
C LEU A 20 -10.47 18.89 19.09
N GLN A 21 -11.15 20.02 18.92
CA GLN A 21 -11.06 21.17 19.82
C GLN A 21 -11.56 20.82 21.24
N GLU A 22 -12.63 20.05 21.36
CA GLU A 22 -13.17 19.61 22.66
C GLU A 22 -12.18 18.73 23.43
N VAL A 23 -11.52 17.80 22.72
CA VAL A 23 -10.63 16.80 23.34
C VAL A 23 -9.21 17.34 23.57
N TYR A 24 -8.66 18.06 22.59
CA TYR A 24 -7.25 18.48 22.59
C TYR A 24 -7.05 20.00 22.82
N GLY A 25 -8.11 20.80 22.80
CA GLY A 25 -8.03 22.26 22.88
C GLY A 25 -7.44 22.88 21.62
N ASP A 26 -6.67 23.96 21.76
CA ASP A 26 -5.94 24.60 20.64
C ASP A 26 -4.54 23.98 20.39
N ASP A 27 -4.17 22.95 21.15
CA ASP A 27 -2.81 22.40 21.18
C ASP A 27 -2.67 21.22 20.22
N VAL A 28 -2.40 21.54 18.95
CA VAL A 28 -2.24 20.54 17.86
C VAL A 28 -1.16 19.50 18.11
N GLU A 29 -0.15 19.82 18.94
CA GLU A 29 0.95 18.90 19.28
C GLU A 29 0.52 17.77 20.21
N LYS A 30 -0.67 17.86 20.82
CA LYS A 30 -1.26 16.76 21.61
C LYS A 30 -2.05 15.76 20.77
N LEU A 31 -2.27 16.02 19.48
CA LEU A 31 -3.02 15.14 18.61
C LEU A 31 -2.37 13.76 18.53
N ASP A 32 -3.09 12.74 18.97
CA ASP A 32 -2.65 11.36 18.82
C ASP A 32 -2.53 10.97 17.35
N LEU A 33 -1.43 10.28 17.00
CA LEU A 33 -1.13 9.89 15.61
C LEU A 33 -2.29 9.13 14.95
N GLN A 34 -2.88 8.16 15.63
CA GLN A 34 -3.96 7.36 15.05
C GLN A 34 -5.19 8.22 14.72
N VAL A 35 -5.52 9.21 15.57
CA VAL A 35 -6.61 10.14 15.33
C VAL A 35 -6.30 11.01 14.12
N GLY A 36 -5.09 11.57 14.05
CA GLY A 36 -4.61 12.34 12.91
C GLY A 36 -4.71 11.58 11.59
N LEU A 37 -4.25 10.33 11.54
CA LEU A 37 -4.32 9.49 10.33
C LEU A 37 -5.77 9.26 9.84
N HIS A 38 -6.74 9.19 10.75
CA HIS A 38 -8.14 9.01 10.39
C HIS A 38 -8.79 10.32 9.96
N ALA A 39 -8.52 11.41 10.68
CA ALA A 39 -9.08 12.74 10.44
C ALA A 39 -8.49 13.43 9.20
N GLU A 40 -7.24 13.13 8.83
CA GLU A 40 -6.55 13.75 7.70
C GLU A 40 -7.38 13.65 6.40
N LYS A 41 -7.54 14.80 5.73
CA LYS A 41 -8.19 14.91 4.43
C LYS A 41 -7.46 14.05 3.39
N LYS A 42 -8.19 13.11 2.80
CA LYS A 42 -7.61 12.14 1.87
C LYS A 42 -7.47 12.70 0.46
N ILE A 43 -6.38 12.32 -0.21
CA ILE A 43 -6.21 12.53 -1.65
C ILE A 43 -7.33 11.78 -2.38
N LYS A 44 -7.91 12.39 -3.42
CA LYS A 44 -9.01 11.77 -4.18
C LYS A 44 -8.59 10.40 -4.72
N GLY A 45 -9.37 9.37 -4.35
CA GLY A 45 -9.12 7.98 -4.74
C GLY A 45 -8.26 7.18 -3.76
N PHE A 46 -7.72 7.81 -2.72
CA PHE A 46 -6.98 7.11 -1.67
C PHE A 46 -7.90 6.71 -0.52
N ALA A 47 -7.69 5.51 0.01
CA ALA A 47 -8.36 5.02 1.22
C ALA A 47 -7.56 5.30 2.51
N ILE A 48 -6.28 5.64 2.38
CA ILE A 48 -5.37 5.95 3.50
C ILE A 48 -4.91 7.41 3.42
N SER A 49 -4.45 7.95 4.54
CA SER A 49 -3.91 9.30 4.60
C SER A 49 -2.58 9.41 3.84
N GLU A 50 -2.22 10.64 3.43
CA GLU A 50 -0.92 10.92 2.81
C GLU A 50 0.22 10.60 3.78
N THR A 51 0.06 10.92 5.07
CA THR A 51 1.03 10.58 6.12
C THR A 51 1.32 9.07 6.16
N ALA A 52 0.27 8.24 6.18
CA ALA A 52 0.42 6.78 6.14
C ALA A 52 1.00 6.30 4.81
N PHE A 53 0.63 6.94 3.70
CA PHE A 53 1.10 6.57 2.36
C PHE A 53 2.62 6.73 2.20
N PHE A 54 3.23 7.79 2.76
CA PHE A 54 4.68 7.97 2.69
C PHE A 54 5.45 6.82 3.39
N ILE A 55 4.94 6.35 4.53
CA ILE A 55 5.51 5.18 5.21
C ILE A 55 5.25 3.91 4.39
N PHE A 56 4.04 3.76 3.85
CA PHE A 56 3.70 2.62 2.99
C PHE A 56 4.64 2.54 1.79
N LEU A 57 4.92 3.67 1.11
CA LEU A 57 5.81 3.73 -0.05
C LEU A 57 7.19 3.16 0.27
N LEU A 58 7.77 3.59 1.39
CA LEU A 58 9.08 3.09 1.83
C LEU A 58 9.02 1.60 2.21
N ILE A 59 8.07 1.23 3.08
CA ILE A 59 8.02 -0.10 3.67
C ILE A 59 7.56 -1.14 2.64
N ALA A 60 6.71 -0.79 1.68
CA ALA A 60 6.29 -1.70 0.62
C ALA A 60 7.47 -2.16 -0.24
N SER A 61 8.31 -1.23 -0.69
CA SER A 61 9.53 -1.57 -1.43
C SER A 61 10.49 -2.35 -0.54
N ARG A 62 10.71 -1.88 0.70
CA ARG A 62 11.64 -2.55 1.63
C ARG A 62 11.24 -3.99 1.96
N ARG A 63 9.94 -4.30 2.04
CA ARG A 63 9.47 -5.69 2.26
C ARG A 63 9.94 -6.65 1.16
N LEU A 64 10.05 -6.17 -0.09
CA LEU A 64 10.55 -6.97 -1.21
C LEU A 64 12.07 -6.94 -1.26
N GLU A 65 12.67 -5.76 -1.21
CA GLU A 65 14.11 -5.55 -1.39
C GLU A 65 14.95 -6.17 -0.26
N ALA A 66 14.43 -6.20 0.97
CA ALA A 66 15.16 -6.73 2.12
C ALA A 66 15.00 -8.24 2.31
N ASP A 67 14.11 -8.89 1.58
CA ASP A 67 13.86 -10.33 1.70
C ASP A 67 14.56 -11.09 0.57
N ARG A 68 15.53 -11.93 0.94
CA ARG A 68 16.28 -12.76 -0.01
C ARG A 68 15.36 -13.60 -0.89
N PHE A 69 14.21 -14.05 -0.40
CA PHE A 69 13.30 -14.92 -1.14
C PHE A 69 12.56 -14.18 -2.27
N PHE A 70 12.51 -12.85 -2.23
CA PHE A 70 12.01 -12.01 -3.33
C PHE A 70 13.12 -11.41 -4.20
N ILE A 71 14.39 -11.59 -3.82
CA ILE A 71 15.56 -11.07 -4.54
C ILE A 71 16.49 -12.23 -4.95
N THR A 72 17.54 -12.52 -4.16
CA THR A 72 18.61 -13.45 -4.55
C THR A 72 18.14 -14.89 -4.71
N ASP A 73 17.20 -15.31 -3.86
CA ASP A 73 16.68 -16.68 -3.81
C ASP A 73 15.33 -16.84 -4.51
N PHE A 74 14.87 -15.82 -5.25
CA PHE A 74 13.67 -15.91 -6.09
C PHE A 74 13.95 -16.68 -7.38
N ASN A 75 14.12 -18.00 -7.27
CA ASN A 75 14.48 -18.89 -8.39
C ASN A 75 13.95 -20.32 -8.21
N ALA A 76 13.96 -21.11 -9.29
CA ALA A 76 13.45 -22.49 -9.32
C ALA A 76 14.21 -23.47 -8.42
N ARG A 77 15.47 -23.20 -8.06
CA ARG A 77 16.22 -24.05 -7.11
C ARG A 77 15.62 -23.93 -5.70
N THR A 78 15.28 -22.72 -5.28
CA THR A 78 14.67 -22.47 -3.96
C THR A 78 13.18 -22.83 -3.94
N TYR A 79 12.44 -22.46 -4.98
CA TYR A 79 10.98 -22.61 -5.03
C TYR A 79 10.50 -23.94 -5.62
N THR A 80 11.42 -24.79 -6.12
CA THR A 80 11.16 -25.90 -7.07
C THR A 80 10.66 -25.40 -8.42
N GLU A 81 10.87 -26.16 -9.50
CA GLU A 81 10.39 -25.80 -10.84
C GLU A 81 8.88 -25.57 -10.86
N LYS A 82 8.10 -26.52 -10.33
CA LYS A 82 6.63 -26.41 -10.28
C LYS A 82 6.16 -25.22 -9.44
N GLY A 83 6.82 -24.94 -8.30
CA GLY A 83 6.46 -23.83 -7.44
C GLY A 83 6.80 -22.47 -8.06
N PHE A 84 7.95 -22.35 -8.70
CA PHE A 84 8.36 -21.12 -9.38
C PHE A 84 7.47 -20.83 -10.60
N GLU A 85 7.18 -21.84 -11.42
CA GLU A 85 6.23 -21.72 -12.54
C GLU A 85 4.84 -21.30 -12.08
N TRP A 86 4.37 -21.81 -10.94
CA TRP A 86 3.09 -21.43 -10.36
C TRP A 86 3.06 -19.92 -10.06
N VAL A 87 4.05 -19.42 -9.33
CA VAL A 87 4.15 -18.01 -8.92
C VAL A 87 4.22 -17.09 -10.15
N ILE A 88 5.06 -17.41 -11.15
CA ILE A 88 5.17 -16.60 -12.38
C ILE A 88 3.86 -16.64 -13.18
N SER A 89 3.18 -17.79 -13.25
CA SER A 89 1.94 -17.90 -14.02
C SER A 89 0.77 -17.09 -13.44
N MET A 90 0.83 -16.76 -12.15
CA MET A 90 -0.12 -15.83 -11.53
C MET A 90 0.11 -14.38 -11.94
N HIS A 91 1.33 -14.05 -12.37
CA HIS A 91 1.70 -12.69 -12.79
C HIS A 91 1.23 -12.36 -14.22
N GLU A 92 1.09 -13.37 -15.09
CA GLU A 92 0.54 -13.20 -16.46
C GLU A 92 -0.50 -14.29 -16.82
N PRO A 93 -1.80 -14.05 -16.61
CA PRO A 93 -2.85 -14.99 -17.01
C PRO A 93 -2.95 -15.25 -18.52
N THR A 94 -2.37 -14.38 -19.35
CA THR A 94 -2.66 -14.26 -20.79
C THR A 94 -1.78 -15.11 -21.70
N GLN A 95 -0.59 -15.55 -21.29
CA GLN A 95 0.34 -16.26 -22.19
C GLN A 95 0.15 -17.79 -22.23
N ARG A 96 -0.48 -18.40 -21.21
CA ARG A 96 -0.74 -19.86 -21.19
C ARG A 96 -1.80 -20.33 -22.19
N LYS A 97 -2.67 -19.45 -22.69
CA LYS A 97 -3.67 -19.83 -23.71
C LYS A 97 -3.11 -19.85 -25.14
N ALA A 98 -1.99 -19.17 -25.42
CA ALA A 98 -1.40 -19.12 -26.75
C ALA A 98 -0.59 -20.39 -27.09
N SER A 99 0.12 -20.99 -26.13
CA SER A 99 0.93 -22.19 -26.37
C SER A 99 0.11 -23.49 -26.46
N ASN A 100 -0.95 -23.62 -25.66
CA ASN A 100 -1.82 -24.81 -25.66
C ASN A 100 -2.85 -24.83 -26.80
N GLY A 101 -3.01 -23.72 -27.55
CA GLY A 101 -3.89 -23.64 -28.72
C GLY A 101 -3.27 -24.17 -30.01
N LEU A 102 -1.94 -24.16 -30.13
CA LEU A 102 -1.26 -24.59 -31.37
C LEU A 102 -1.05 -26.12 -31.48
N THR A 103 -1.18 -26.87 -30.39
CA THR A 103 -0.95 -28.33 -30.39
C THR A 103 -2.22 -29.16 -30.68
N ARG A 104 -3.40 -28.53 -30.76
CA ARG A 104 -4.69 -29.23 -30.98
C ARG A 104 -5.24 -29.19 -32.41
N GLN A 105 -4.53 -28.60 -33.38
CA GLN A 105 -4.90 -28.60 -34.81
C GLN A 105 -3.95 -29.42 -35.70
N ARG A 106 -3.53 -30.60 -35.24
CA ARG A 106 -2.97 -31.63 -36.12
C ARG A 106 -3.59 -32.98 -35.77
N HIS A 107 -4.81 -33.20 -36.23
CA HIS A 107 -5.39 -34.51 -36.51
C HIS A 107 -6.53 -34.33 -37.52
#